data_AF-A0A3A8NK88-F1
#
_entry.id   AF-A0A3A8NK88-F1
#
_cell.length_a   1.000
_cell.length_b   1.000
_cell.length_c   1.000
_cell.angle_alpha   90.00
_cell.angle_beta   90.00
_cell.angle_gamma   90.00
#
_symmetry.space_group_name_H-M   'P 1'
#
loop_
_entity.id
_entity.type
_entity.pdbx_description
1 polymer ?
#
loop_
_entity_poly.entity_id
_entity_poly.type
_entity_poly.pdbx_seq_one_letter_code
_entity_poly.pdbx_strand_id
1 'polypeptide(L)'
;MVLRLTRIEVAGFHSLRDVVLRPRPLEVLLDPDGTATRDLIRLFTLLRALAEGRLQEHLALPWMADEQVTCVLGVQGDDYRVELRRFPDGRWRITREELDLAAGLGIPFVEPSDNAPQDEARLSSFPPALAASPPGPVANEAEWLGQIADGAARRMNRFLRGFRVQSAGDFTVDEESLLFLQEPGTEPGVDLPANALWDRVQAARAASARVPVLLCTPSVALADAFDLQDVQRVETSSDGASFRPLGARKERSS
;
A
#
# COMPACT_ATOMS: atom_id res chain seq x y z
N MET A 1 11.72 -6.16 -14.50
CA MET A 1 11.96 -4.93 -13.73
C MET A 1 11.10 -5.01 -12.49
N VAL A 2 11.66 -4.93 -11.28
CA VAL A 2 10.91 -5.13 -10.03
C VAL A 2 10.08 -3.88 -9.71
N LEU A 3 8.77 -4.05 -9.49
CA LEU A 3 7.90 -2.97 -8.97
C LEU A 3 8.40 -2.55 -7.58
N ARG A 4 8.39 -1.26 -7.26
CA ARG A 4 8.83 -0.73 -5.96
C ARG A 4 7.73 0.10 -5.33
N LEU A 5 7.40 -0.21 -4.09
CA LEU A 5 6.55 0.63 -3.26
C LEU A 5 7.43 1.70 -2.61
N THR A 6 7.24 2.97 -2.97
CA THR A 6 8.12 4.08 -2.57
C THR A 6 7.49 4.99 -1.52
N ARG A 7 6.16 5.00 -1.44
CA ARG A 7 5.41 5.85 -0.52
C ARG A 7 4.08 5.22 -0.15
N ILE A 8 3.71 5.31 1.12
CA ILE A 8 2.34 5.11 1.60
C ILE A 8 2.04 6.33 2.47
N GLU A 9 1.11 7.16 2.05
CA GLU A 9 0.63 8.28 2.84
C GLU A 9 -0.86 8.16 3.03
N VAL A 10 -1.31 8.31 4.28
CA VAL A 10 -2.70 8.05 4.67
C VAL A 10 -3.10 9.06 5.71
N ALA A 11 -4.26 9.67 5.51
CA ALA A 11 -4.90 10.53 6.49
C ALA A 11 -6.34 10.12 6.72
N GLY A 12 -6.78 10.17 7.97
CA GLY A 12 -8.15 9.89 8.38
C GLY A 12 -8.60 8.46 8.14
N PHE A 13 -7.74 7.46 8.38
CA PHE A 13 -8.10 6.05 8.24
C PHE A 13 -7.79 5.25 9.50
N HIS A 14 -8.76 5.12 10.41
CA HIS A 14 -8.62 4.34 11.66
C HIS A 14 -7.41 4.76 12.52
N SER A 15 -6.46 3.85 12.82
CA SER A 15 -5.21 4.22 13.48
C SER A 15 -4.27 4.98 12.56
N LEU A 16 -4.41 4.88 11.24
CA LEU A 16 -3.59 5.57 10.23
C LEU A 16 -4.12 7.00 9.98
N ARG A 17 -4.09 7.84 11.03
CA ARG A 17 -4.68 9.19 10.99
C ARG A 17 -3.86 10.23 10.25
N ASP A 18 -2.54 10.12 10.32
CA ASP A 18 -1.56 10.98 9.63
C ASP A 18 -0.24 10.20 9.51
N VAL A 19 -0.20 9.29 8.55
CA VAL A 19 0.90 8.33 8.38
C VAL A 19 1.58 8.61 7.06
N VAL A 20 2.91 8.74 7.10
CA VAL A 20 3.76 8.78 5.91
C VAL A 20 4.87 7.74 6.06
N LEU A 21 4.79 6.68 5.26
CA LEU A 21 5.79 5.62 5.17
C LEU A 21 6.53 5.73 3.84
N ARG A 22 7.81 5.40 3.87
CA ARG A 22 8.66 5.26 2.67
C ARG A 22 9.31 3.87 2.70
N PRO A 23 8.55 2.82 2.33
CA PRO A 23 9.02 1.45 2.48
C PRO A 23 10.28 1.20 1.66
N ARG A 24 11.16 0.37 2.20
CA ARG A 24 12.25 -0.26 1.48
C ARG A 24 11.74 -1.47 0.70
N PRO A 25 12.55 -2.09 -0.19
CA PRO A 25 12.17 -3.35 -0.85
C PRO A 25 11.75 -4.43 0.16
N LEU A 26 12.36 -4.43 1.35
CA LEU A 26 11.95 -5.19 2.51
C LEU A 26 11.79 -4.22 3.69
N GLU A 27 10.58 -4.11 4.22
CA GLU A 27 10.31 -3.36 5.45
C GLU A 27 9.65 -4.30 6.47
N VAL A 28 10.14 -4.26 7.70
CA VAL A 28 9.62 -5.04 8.83
C VAL A 28 8.94 -4.08 9.81
N LEU A 29 7.64 -4.25 10.00
CA LEU A 29 6.84 -3.50 10.95
C LEU A 29 6.67 -4.34 12.23
N LEU A 30 7.38 -3.96 13.28
CA LEU A 30 7.20 -4.51 14.62
C LEU A 30 5.99 -3.84 15.27
N ASP A 31 4.85 -4.52 15.24
CA ASP A 31 3.56 -4.06 15.74
C ASP A 31 3.03 -5.04 16.80
N PRO A 32 3.43 -4.88 18.08
CA PRO A 32 3.08 -5.81 19.15
C PRO A 32 1.56 -5.97 19.34
N ASP A 33 0.80 -4.90 19.11
CA ASP A 33 -0.66 -4.87 19.29
C ASP A 33 -1.42 -5.32 18.03
N GLY A 34 -0.73 -5.45 16.90
CA GLY A 34 -1.31 -5.82 15.60
C GLY A 34 -2.37 -4.84 15.08
N THR A 35 -2.49 -3.64 15.64
CA THR A 35 -3.57 -2.70 15.30
C THR A 35 -3.27 -2.00 13.98
N ALA A 36 -2.10 -1.40 13.84
CA ALA A 36 -1.67 -0.76 12.61
C ALA A 36 -1.55 -1.77 11.46
N THR A 37 -1.13 -3.00 11.75
CA THR A 37 -1.09 -4.12 10.80
C THR A 37 -2.46 -4.41 10.21
N ARG A 38 -3.49 -4.54 11.06
CA ARG A 38 -4.87 -4.76 10.61
C ARG A 38 -5.39 -3.60 9.78
N ASP A 39 -5.07 -2.37 10.17
CA ASP A 39 -5.51 -1.18 9.44
C ASP A 39 -4.78 -1.01 8.10
N LEU A 40 -3.49 -1.33 8.00
CA LEU A 40 -2.78 -1.38 6.71
C LEU A 40 -3.38 -2.44 5.77
N ILE A 41 -3.70 -3.63 6.28
CA ILE A 41 -4.35 -4.68 5.49
C ILE A 41 -5.72 -4.20 4.97
N ARG A 42 -6.52 -3.53 5.82
CA ARG A 42 -7.80 -2.94 5.41
C ARG A 42 -7.61 -1.87 4.34
N LEU A 43 -6.63 -0.98 4.50
CA LEU A 43 -6.31 0.06 3.52
C LEU A 43 -6.00 -0.54 2.15
N PHE A 44 -5.08 -1.51 2.08
CA PHE A 44 -4.73 -2.11 0.80
C PHE A 44 -5.86 -2.94 0.21
N THR A 45 -6.72 -3.54 1.05
CA THR A 45 -7.95 -4.21 0.59
C THR A 45 -8.93 -3.20 -0.01
N LEU A 46 -9.08 -2.02 0.58
CA LEU A 46 -9.86 -0.91 0.05
C LEU A 46 -9.31 -0.43 -1.31
N LEU A 47 -7.99 -0.17 -1.38
CA LEU A 47 -7.34 0.26 -2.63
C LEU A 47 -7.48 -0.78 -3.75
N ARG A 48 -7.43 -2.07 -3.39
CA ARG A 48 -7.70 -3.16 -4.34
C ARG A 48 -9.15 -3.17 -4.80
N ALA A 49 -10.12 -3.06 -3.89
CA ALA A 49 -11.54 -3.00 -4.24
C ALA A 49 -11.83 -1.81 -5.17
N LEU A 50 -11.19 -0.67 -4.90
CA LEU A 50 -11.23 0.50 -5.75
C LEU A 50 -10.68 0.20 -7.16
N ALA A 51 -9.49 -0.40 -7.26
CA ALA A 51 -8.89 -0.76 -8.54
C ALA A 51 -9.72 -1.79 -9.32
N GLU A 52 -10.54 -2.59 -8.64
CA GLU A 52 -11.46 -3.58 -9.22
C GLU A 52 -12.83 -2.99 -9.61
N GLY A 53 -13.12 -1.73 -9.26
CA GLY A 53 -14.42 -1.10 -9.50
C GLY A 53 -15.52 -1.66 -8.58
N ARG A 54 -15.16 -2.03 -7.35
CA ARG A 54 -16.02 -2.63 -6.33
C ARG A 54 -16.01 -1.80 -5.04
N LEU A 55 -15.77 -0.50 -5.14
CA LEU A 55 -15.63 0.38 -3.98
C LEU A 55 -16.93 0.39 -3.15
N GLN A 56 -18.08 0.52 -3.80
CA GLN A 56 -19.36 0.59 -3.10
C GLN A 56 -19.72 -0.72 -2.41
N GLU A 57 -19.41 -1.88 -3.02
CA GLU A 57 -19.59 -3.19 -2.41
C GLU A 57 -18.74 -3.33 -1.13
N HIS A 58 -17.50 -2.84 -1.17
CA HIS A 58 -16.57 -2.94 -0.06
C HIS A 58 -16.91 -1.97 1.10
N LEU A 59 -17.41 -0.77 0.76
CA LEU A 59 -17.77 0.27 1.73
C LEU A 59 -19.16 0.08 2.36
N ALA A 60 -19.94 -0.89 1.89
CA ALA A 60 -21.17 -1.33 2.56
C ALA A 60 -20.90 -1.97 3.94
N LEU A 61 -19.65 -2.34 4.22
CA LEU A 61 -19.24 -2.92 5.49
C LEU A 61 -18.99 -1.83 6.56
N PRO A 62 -19.42 -2.02 7.82
CA PRO A 62 -19.49 -0.97 8.85
C PRO A 62 -18.14 -0.62 9.53
N TRP A 63 -17.02 -0.65 8.80
CA TRP A 63 -15.70 -0.47 9.41
C TRP A 63 -15.13 0.95 9.27
N MET A 64 -15.61 1.80 8.35
CA MET A 64 -15.04 3.16 8.18
C MET A 64 -15.54 4.13 9.27
N ALA A 65 -14.62 4.62 10.11
CA ALA A 65 -14.95 5.48 11.25
C ALA A 65 -14.84 6.99 10.94
N ASP A 66 -13.99 7.37 9.99
CA ASP A 66 -13.69 8.77 9.69
C ASP A 66 -14.66 9.34 8.63
N GLU A 67 -14.76 10.68 8.54
CA GLU A 67 -15.64 11.34 7.54
C GLU A 67 -14.95 11.52 6.17
N GLN A 68 -13.61 11.55 6.18
CA GLN A 68 -12.78 11.72 5.00
C GLN A 68 -11.50 10.90 5.13
N VAL A 69 -11.15 10.19 4.07
CA VAL A 69 -9.90 9.44 3.94
C VAL A 69 -9.12 10.02 2.78
N THR A 70 -7.83 10.26 2.97
CA THR A 70 -6.89 10.56 1.88
C THR A 70 -5.82 9.48 1.84
N CYS A 71 -5.52 8.96 0.65
CA CYS A 71 -4.42 8.02 0.46
C CYS A 71 -3.57 8.45 -0.74
N VAL A 72 -2.25 8.41 -0.57
CA VAL A 72 -1.27 8.51 -1.65
C VAL A 72 -0.40 7.26 -1.62
N LEU A 73 -0.29 6.59 -2.76
CA LEU A 73 0.51 5.40 -2.94
C LEU A 73 1.54 5.63 -4.03
N GLY A 74 2.83 5.63 -3.65
CA GLY A 74 3.94 5.78 -4.59
C GLY A 74 4.41 4.42 -5.09
N VAL A 75 4.40 4.20 -6.41
CA VAL A 75 4.87 2.97 -7.06
C VAL A 75 5.80 3.33 -8.21
N GLN A 76 7.06 2.86 -8.14
CA GLN A 76 8.11 3.16 -9.13
C GLN A 76 8.31 4.66 -9.41
N GLY A 77 7.98 5.52 -8.45
CA GLY A 77 8.10 6.98 -8.58
C GLY A 77 6.85 7.68 -9.11
N ASP A 78 5.82 6.93 -9.53
CA ASP A 78 4.49 7.47 -9.83
C ASP A 78 3.66 7.47 -8.53
N ASP A 79 2.96 8.56 -8.23
CA ASP A 79 2.12 8.71 -7.03
C ASP A 79 0.64 8.64 -7.44
N TYR A 80 -0.07 7.63 -6.94
CA TYR A 80 -1.53 7.53 -7.09
C TYR A 80 -2.23 8.10 -5.85
N ARG A 81 -3.09 9.09 -6.05
CA ARG A 81 -3.84 9.77 -4.99
C ARG A 81 -5.33 9.50 -5.12
N VAL A 82 -5.97 9.21 -3.98
CA VAL A 82 -7.42 9.15 -3.87
C VAL A 82 -7.91 9.83 -2.59
N GLU A 83 -8.98 10.60 -2.71
CA GLU A 83 -9.71 11.18 -1.59
C GLU A 83 -11.14 10.64 -1.57
N LEU A 84 -11.55 10.08 -0.43
CA LEU A 84 -12.88 9.55 -0.18
C LEU A 84 -13.57 10.40 0.87
N ARG A 85 -14.86 10.68 0.69
CA ARG A 85 -15.68 11.37 1.69
C ARG A 85 -17.01 10.65 1.89
N ARG A 86 -17.47 10.59 3.14
CA ARG A 86 -18.82 10.15 3.47
C ARG A 86 -19.80 11.31 3.31
N PHE A 87 -20.87 11.09 2.56
CA PHE A 87 -21.91 12.07 2.30
C PHE A 87 -23.10 11.89 3.27
N PRO A 88 -24.01 12.89 3.39
CA PRO A 88 -25.16 12.83 4.29
C PRO A 88 -26.13 11.68 4.01
N ASP A 89 -26.13 11.14 2.79
CA ASP A 89 -26.87 9.93 2.41
C ASP A 89 -26.21 8.64 2.93
N GLY A 90 -25.13 8.76 3.70
CA GLY A 90 -24.36 7.68 4.27
C GLY A 90 -23.41 7.01 3.29
N ARG A 91 -23.43 7.39 2.00
CA ARG A 91 -22.59 6.79 0.96
C ARG A 91 -21.22 7.43 0.94
N TRP A 92 -20.22 6.59 0.67
CA TRP A 92 -18.88 7.04 0.42
C TRP A 92 -18.68 7.30 -1.07
N ARG A 93 -18.02 8.40 -1.40
CA ARG A 93 -17.70 8.74 -2.80
C ARG A 93 -16.30 9.29 -2.91
N ILE A 94 -15.73 9.14 -4.10
CA ILE A 94 -14.44 9.70 -4.48
C ILE A 94 -14.64 11.18 -4.80
N THR A 95 -13.93 12.04 -4.08
CA THR A 95 -13.92 13.49 -4.31
C THR A 95 -12.72 13.96 -5.10
N ARG A 96 -11.65 13.16 -5.12
CA ARG A 96 -10.46 13.38 -5.95
C ARG A 96 -9.80 12.05 -6.27
N GLU A 97 -9.33 11.91 -7.50
CA GLU A 97 -8.52 10.78 -7.94
C GLU A 97 -7.51 11.28 -8.97
N GLU A 98 -6.24 10.95 -8.79
CA GLU A 98 -5.15 11.51 -9.59
C GLU A 98 -3.97 10.53 -9.66
N LEU A 99 -3.27 10.54 -10.79
CA LEU A 99 -2.02 9.82 -10.96
C LEU A 99 -0.93 10.81 -11.40
N ASP A 100 0.01 11.06 -10.49
CA ASP A 100 1.18 11.90 -10.72
C ASP A 100 2.33 11.03 -11.21
N LEU A 101 2.85 11.31 -12.41
CA LEU A 101 3.96 10.57 -12.99
C LEU A 101 5.30 11.15 -12.56
N ALA A 102 6.31 10.30 -12.43
CA ALA A 102 7.69 10.73 -12.17
C ALA A 102 8.23 11.72 -13.24
N ALA A 103 7.63 11.73 -14.42
CA ALA A 103 7.92 12.67 -15.51
C ALA A 103 7.40 14.10 -15.27
N GLY A 104 6.72 14.37 -14.15
CA GLY A 104 6.12 15.66 -13.82
C GLY A 104 4.74 15.91 -14.42
N LEU A 105 4.07 14.85 -14.91
CA LEU A 105 2.73 14.91 -15.48
C LEU A 105 1.70 14.42 -14.45
N GLY A 106 0.74 15.27 -14.07
CA GLY A 106 -0.43 14.88 -13.28
C GLY A 106 -1.60 14.51 -14.19
N ILE A 107 -2.21 13.34 -13.96
CA ILE A 107 -3.39 12.85 -14.69
C ILE A 107 -4.57 12.87 -13.73
N PRO A 108 -5.43 13.90 -13.79
CA PRO A 108 -6.63 13.94 -12.98
C PRO A 108 -7.66 12.96 -13.55
N PHE A 109 -8.08 12.02 -12.72
CA PHE A 109 -9.16 11.09 -13.03
C PHE A 109 -10.50 11.62 -12.52
N VAL A 110 -10.50 12.18 -11.31
CA VAL A 110 -11.63 12.87 -10.70
C VAL A 110 -11.15 14.21 -10.17
N GLU A 111 -11.64 15.29 -10.79
CA GLU A 111 -11.38 16.67 -10.38
C GLU A 111 -12.52 17.19 -9.49
N PRO A 112 -12.19 17.78 -8.32
CA PRO A 112 -13.20 18.34 -7.41
C PRO A 112 -14.15 19.36 -8.05
N SER A 113 -13.70 20.09 -9.09
CA SER A 113 -14.44 21.18 -9.72
C SER A 113 -15.31 20.78 -10.90
N ASP A 114 -15.10 19.60 -11.49
CA ASP A 114 -15.73 19.24 -12.77
C ASP A 114 -16.61 17.99 -12.64
N ASN A 115 -16.03 16.88 -12.18
CA ASN A 115 -16.67 15.58 -12.26
C ASN A 115 -16.78 14.84 -10.91
N ALA A 116 -16.44 15.50 -9.80
CA ALA A 116 -16.68 14.97 -8.45
C ALA A 116 -18.13 15.25 -7.97
N PRO A 117 -18.68 14.42 -7.07
CA PRO A 117 -18.13 13.16 -6.58
C PRO A 117 -18.47 11.97 -7.50
N GLN A 118 -17.66 10.91 -7.46
CA GLN A 118 -17.88 9.65 -8.21
C GLN A 118 -18.10 8.48 -7.25
N ASP A 119 -18.96 7.55 -7.64
CA ASP A 119 -19.24 6.34 -6.85
C ASP A 119 -18.12 5.29 -6.99
N GLU A 120 -17.41 5.27 -8.13
CA GLU A 120 -16.34 4.30 -8.42
C GLU A 120 -15.12 5.03 -9.03
N ALA A 121 -13.95 4.42 -8.88
CA ALA A 121 -12.70 4.98 -9.39
C ALA A 121 -12.57 4.83 -10.90
N ARG A 122 -12.03 5.85 -11.56
CA ARG A 122 -11.68 5.78 -12.98
C ARG A 122 -10.51 4.85 -13.22
N LEU A 123 -9.57 4.70 -12.29
CA LEU A 123 -8.45 3.77 -12.44
C LEU A 123 -8.94 2.36 -12.78
N SER A 124 -10.09 1.94 -12.23
CA SER A 124 -10.71 0.63 -12.48
C SER A 124 -11.04 0.35 -13.95
N SER A 125 -11.21 1.39 -14.77
CA SER A 125 -11.53 1.28 -16.19
C SER A 125 -10.31 0.92 -17.06
N PHE A 126 -9.10 1.04 -16.51
CA PHE A 126 -7.86 0.65 -17.20
C PHE A 126 -7.58 -0.85 -16.99
N PRO A 127 -7.53 -1.69 -18.04
CA PRO A 127 -7.27 -3.10 -17.89
C PRO A 127 -5.90 -3.36 -17.25
N PRO A 128 -5.78 -4.30 -16.31
CA PRO A 128 -4.49 -4.57 -15.66
C PRO A 128 -3.48 -5.19 -16.64
N ALA A 129 -3.86 -5.79 -17.76
CA ALA A 129 -2.92 -6.38 -18.72
C ALA A 129 -2.11 -5.29 -19.48
N LEU A 130 -0.80 -5.49 -19.67
CA LEU A 130 -0.03 -4.70 -20.64
C LEU A 130 -0.56 -5.03 -22.03
N ALA A 131 -0.58 -4.05 -22.93
CA ALA A 131 -0.86 -4.31 -24.33
C ALA A 131 0.13 -5.37 -24.86
N ALA A 132 -0.39 -6.37 -25.57
CA ALA A 132 0.39 -7.49 -26.13
C ALA A 132 1.41 -7.04 -27.20
N SER A 133 1.36 -5.78 -27.63
CA SER A 133 2.33 -5.19 -28.54
C SER A 133 2.77 -3.84 -28.01
N PRO A 134 4.06 -3.48 -28.15
CA PRO A 134 4.49 -2.12 -27.85
C PRO A 134 3.68 -1.17 -28.72
N PRO A 135 3.31 0.01 -28.20
CA PRO A 135 2.61 0.99 -29.00
C PRO A 135 3.42 1.29 -30.26
N GLY A 136 2.73 1.42 -31.39
CA GLY A 136 3.33 1.82 -32.66
C GLY A 136 3.92 3.23 -32.59
N PRO A 137 4.64 3.66 -33.64
CA PRO A 137 5.13 5.03 -33.72
C PRO A 137 3.98 6.03 -33.56
N VAL A 138 4.16 6.97 -32.64
CA VAL A 138 3.20 8.03 -32.31
C VAL A 138 3.25 9.15 -33.35
N ALA A 139 2.09 9.64 -33.78
CA ALA A 139 2.00 10.70 -34.78
C ALA A 139 2.25 12.09 -34.20
N ASN A 140 2.01 12.29 -32.90
CA ASN A 140 2.19 13.57 -32.21
C ASN A 140 2.41 13.40 -30.69
N GLU A 141 2.75 14.51 -30.03
CA GLU A 141 3.01 14.58 -28.59
C GLU A 141 1.78 14.20 -27.74
N ALA A 142 0.57 14.58 -28.14
CA ALA A 142 -0.63 14.25 -27.37
C ALA A 142 -0.90 12.74 -27.35
N GLU A 143 -0.67 12.06 -28.47
CA GLU A 143 -0.76 10.60 -28.57
C GLU A 143 0.32 9.92 -27.72
N TRP A 144 1.54 10.45 -27.75
CA TRP A 144 2.64 9.97 -26.90
C TRP A 144 2.34 10.11 -25.41
N LEU A 145 1.86 11.28 -24.98
CA LEU A 145 1.43 11.51 -23.60
C LEU A 145 0.27 10.59 -23.21
N GLY A 146 -0.69 10.37 -24.12
CA GLY A 146 -1.79 9.43 -23.92
C GLY A 146 -1.31 7.99 -23.70
N GLN A 147 -0.30 7.54 -24.46
CA GLN A 147 0.29 6.21 -24.28
C GLN A 147 1.06 6.09 -22.95
N ILE A 148 1.76 7.14 -22.53
CA ILE A 148 2.43 7.18 -21.22
C ILE A 148 1.40 7.10 -20.09
N ALA A 149 0.35 7.91 -20.17
CA ALA A 149 -0.72 7.96 -19.19
C ALA A 149 -1.47 6.62 -19.07
N ASP A 150 -1.90 6.04 -20.20
CA ASP A 150 -2.54 4.71 -20.23
C ASP A 150 -1.60 3.63 -19.67
N GLY A 151 -0.33 3.63 -20.08
CA GLY A 151 0.66 2.69 -19.58
C GLY A 151 0.86 2.79 -18.06
N ALA A 152 0.93 4.00 -17.51
CA ALA A 152 1.07 4.22 -16.07
C ALA A 152 -0.19 3.80 -15.30
N ALA A 153 -1.38 4.17 -15.78
CA ALA A 153 -2.65 3.80 -15.18
C ALA A 153 -2.84 2.27 -15.12
N ARG A 154 -2.50 1.55 -16.20
CA ARG A 154 -2.54 0.08 -16.23
C ARG A 154 -1.57 -0.55 -15.25
N ARG A 155 -0.35 -0.02 -15.13
CA ARG A 155 0.66 -0.50 -14.16
C ARG A 155 0.17 -0.28 -12.72
N MET A 156 -0.34 0.90 -12.41
CA MET A 156 -0.89 1.20 -11.09
C MET A 156 -2.09 0.30 -10.76
N ASN A 157 -3.03 0.14 -11.70
CA ASN A 157 -4.18 -0.75 -11.51
C ASN A 157 -3.72 -2.20 -11.29
N ARG A 158 -2.76 -2.69 -12.09
CA ARG A 158 -2.20 -4.03 -11.88
C ARG A 158 -1.56 -4.16 -10.50
N PHE A 159 -0.75 -3.20 -10.07
CA PHE A 159 -0.11 -3.23 -8.76
C PHE A 159 -1.15 -3.35 -7.63
N LEU A 160 -2.18 -2.52 -7.65
CA LEU A 160 -3.26 -2.53 -6.66
C LEU A 160 -4.05 -3.84 -6.67
N ARG A 161 -4.37 -4.36 -7.86
CA ARG A 161 -5.03 -5.68 -8.01
C ARG A 161 -4.12 -6.84 -7.63
N GLY A 162 -2.81 -6.64 -7.71
CA GLY A 162 -1.76 -7.59 -7.33
C GLY A 162 -1.54 -7.68 -5.82
N PHE A 163 -2.11 -6.79 -5.01
CA PHE A 163 -1.97 -6.86 -3.55
C PHE A 163 -2.42 -8.23 -2.99
N ARG A 164 -1.55 -8.87 -2.20
CA ARG A 164 -1.84 -10.13 -1.50
C ARG A 164 -1.42 -10.02 -0.04
N VAL A 165 -2.29 -10.47 0.84
CA VAL A 165 -1.93 -10.83 2.22
C VAL A 165 -1.63 -12.31 2.22
N GLN A 166 -0.42 -12.69 2.64
CA GLN A 166 -0.03 -14.09 2.81
C GLN A 166 0.41 -14.32 4.25
N SER A 167 0.18 -15.53 4.73
CA SER A 167 0.82 -15.99 5.97
C SER A 167 2.33 -16.03 5.74
N ALA A 168 3.12 -15.61 6.74
CA ALA A 168 4.58 -15.63 6.67
C ALA A 168 5.21 -17.04 6.45
N GLY A 169 4.41 -18.10 6.37
CA GLY A 169 4.85 -19.47 6.06
C GLY A 169 4.66 -19.93 4.61
N ASP A 170 3.83 -19.25 3.80
CA ASP A 170 3.55 -19.62 2.42
C ASP A 170 3.93 -18.48 1.48
N PHE A 171 4.94 -18.70 0.63
CA PHE A 171 5.47 -17.70 -0.29
C PHE A 171 5.14 -18.07 -1.73
N THR A 172 3.97 -17.64 -2.21
CA THR A 172 3.66 -17.68 -3.63
C THR A 172 3.87 -16.29 -4.22
N VAL A 173 4.98 -16.12 -4.94
CA VAL A 173 5.37 -14.83 -5.53
C VAL A 173 4.95 -14.81 -7.00
N ASP A 174 3.98 -13.94 -7.31
CA ASP A 174 3.81 -13.40 -8.66
C ASP A 174 4.66 -12.11 -8.75
N GLU A 175 5.50 -11.96 -9.78
CA GLU A 175 6.55 -10.94 -9.86
C GLU A 175 6.04 -9.49 -9.90
N GLU A 176 4.72 -9.31 -9.96
CA GLU A 176 4.05 -8.03 -10.11
C GLU A 176 3.12 -7.68 -8.93
N SER A 177 3.28 -8.33 -7.78
CA SER A 177 2.44 -8.17 -6.58
C SER A 177 3.16 -7.44 -5.44
N LEU A 178 2.42 -6.70 -4.59
CA LEU A 178 2.88 -6.31 -3.25
C LEU A 178 2.59 -7.46 -2.29
N LEU A 179 3.62 -7.93 -1.58
CA LEU A 179 3.48 -9.01 -0.61
C LEU A 179 3.39 -8.42 0.80
N PHE A 180 2.22 -8.56 1.42
CA PHE A 180 2.02 -8.25 2.82
C PHE A 180 2.08 -9.56 3.61
N LEU A 181 3.15 -9.73 4.38
CA LEU A 181 3.36 -10.93 5.18
C LEU A 181 2.85 -10.69 6.58
N GLN A 182 1.80 -11.42 6.95
CA GLN A 182 1.30 -11.43 8.31
C GLN A 182 1.80 -12.70 9.00
N GLU A 183 2.37 -12.55 10.19
CA GLU A 183 2.62 -13.70 11.03
C GLU A 183 1.28 -14.32 11.49
N PRO A 184 1.02 -15.62 11.23
CA PRO A 184 -0.21 -16.26 11.68
C PRO A 184 -0.19 -16.41 13.19
N GLY A 185 -1.23 -15.89 13.86
CA GLY A 185 -1.75 -16.39 15.13
C GLY A 185 -0.73 -16.72 16.21
N THR A 186 0.23 -15.85 16.50
CA THR A 186 0.93 -15.92 17.77
C THR A 186 0.02 -15.33 18.84
N GLU A 187 -0.69 -16.19 19.56
CA GLU A 187 -1.08 -15.85 20.91
C GLU A 187 0.15 -15.26 21.62
N PRO A 188 0.01 -14.13 22.33
CA PRO A 188 1.14 -13.50 23.00
C PRO A 188 1.86 -14.53 23.89
N GLY A 189 3.13 -14.83 23.56
CA GLY A 189 3.99 -15.71 24.35
C GLY A 189 4.40 -17.06 23.72
N VAL A 190 3.97 -17.39 22.50
CA VAL A 190 4.50 -18.56 21.78
C VAL A 190 5.58 -18.13 20.79
N ASP A 191 6.84 -18.20 21.23
CA ASP A 191 7.98 -17.94 20.36
C ASP A 191 8.10 -19.02 19.28
N LEU A 192 8.43 -18.59 18.07
CA LEU A 192 8.77 -19.51 16.98
C LEU A 192 10.02 -20.31 17.36
N PRO A 193 10.08 -21.59 17.00
CA PRO A 193 11.34 -22.33 17.00
C PRO A 193 12.40 -21.58 16.18
N ALA A 194 13.64 -21.55 16.64
CA ALA A 194 14.72 -20.77 16.01
C ALA A 194 14.96 -21.11 14.53
N ASN A 195 14.73 -22.36 14.12
CA ASN A 195 14.79 -22.77 12.72
C ASN A 195 13.68 -22.14 11.87
N ALA A 196 12.44 -22.09 12.39
CA ALA A 196 11.33 -21.46 11.71
C ALA A 196 11.49 -19.93 11.58
N LEU A 197 12.20 -19.30 12.52
CA LEU A 197 12.54 -17.88 12.46
C LEU A 197 13.49 -17.60 11.29
N TRP A 198 14.59 -18.35 11.17
CA TRP A 198 15.56 -18.16 10.08
C TRP A 198 14.98 -18.42 8.69
N ASP A 199 14.15 -19.46 8.54
CA ASP A 199 13.48 -19.76 7.28
C ASP A 199 12.61 -18.58 6.82
N ARG A 200 11.90 -17.92 7.74
CA ARG A 200 11.09 -16.72 7.45
C ARG A 200 11.94 -15.53 7.03
N VAL A 201 13.06 -15.28 7.71
CA VAL A 201 13.98 -14.20 7.35
C VAL A 201 14.51 -14.41 5.94
N GLN A 202 14.96 -15.63 5.62
CA GLN A 202 15.48 -15.96 4.30
C GLN A 202 14.41 -15.88 3.22
N ALA A 203 13.20 -16.36 3.50
CA ALA A 203 12.10 -16.29 2.55
C ALA A 203 11.62 -14.85 2.28
N ALA A 204 11.53 -14.01 3.33
CA ALA A 204 11.22 -12.59 3.16
C ALA A 204 12.31 -11.85 2.35
N ARG A 205 13.60 -12.12 2.63
CA ARG A 205 14.72 -11.57 1.85
C ARG A 205 14.68 -12.04 0.39
N ALA A 206 14.45 -13.33 0.15
CA ALA A 206 14.35 -13.89 -1.21
C ALA A 206 13.16 -13.30 -1.97
N ALA A 207 12.00 -13.13 -1.33
CA ALA A 207 10.84 -12.47 -1.91
C ALA A 207 11.12 -10.99 -2.23
N SER A 208 11.79 -10.28 -1.32
CA SER A 208 12.12 -8.85 -1.48
C SER A 208 13.03 -8.55 -2.68
N ALA A 209 13.76 -9.55 -3.17
CA ALA A 209 14.56 -9.44 -4.39
C ALA A 209 13.69 -9.38 -5.66
N ARG A 210 12.41 -9.79 -5.59
CA ARG A 210 11.49 -9.89 -6.73
C ARG A 210 10.31 -8.94 -6.63
N VAL A 211 9.82 -8.68 -5.42
CA VAL A 211 8.64 -7.86 -5.14
C VAL A 211 8.85 -7.02 -3.87
N PRO A 212 8.14 -5.90 -3.69
CA PRO A 212 8.13 -5.21 -2.39
C PRO A 212 7.50 -6.09 -1.31
N VAL A 213 8.14 -6.14 -0.15
CA VAL A 213 7.69 -6.92 1.01
C VAL A 213 7.48 -5.99 2.21
N LEU A 214 6.27 -6.00 2.75
CA LEU A 214 5.94 -5.46 4.07
C LEU A 214 5.69 -6.64 5.01
N LEU A 215 6.63 -6.92 5.92
CA LEU A 215 6.49 -7.95 6.93
C LEU A 215 5.98 -7.34 8.24
N CYS A 216 4.78 -7.70 8.65
CA CYS A 216 4.23 -7.26 9.94
C CYS A 216 4.31 -8.40 10.95
N THR A 217 4.94 -8.14 12.09
CA THR A 217 5.14 -9.14 13.16
C THR A 217 4.96 -8.52 14.54
N PRO A 218 4.33 -9.24 15.48
CA PRO A 218 4.39 -8.89 16.91
C PRO A 218 5.67 -9.40 17.59
N SER A 219 6.45 -10.27 16.93
CA SER A 219 7.63 -10.92 17.50
C SER A 219 8.86 -10.02 17.44
N VAL A 220 9.34 -9.61 18.61
CA VAL A 220 10.60 -8.87 18.76
C VAL A 220 11.78 -9.72 18.26
N ALA A 221 11.79 -11.02 18.57
CA ALA A 221 12.87 -11.92 18.15
C ALA A 221 12.98 -12.03 16.62
N LEU A 222 11.85 -12.08 15.91
CA LEU A 222 11.86 -12.09 14.45
C LEU A 222 12.34 -10.75 13.89
N ALA A 223 11.86 -9.63 14.45
CA ALA A 223 12.30 -8.29 14.03
C ALA A 223 13.81 -8.08 14.25
N ASP A 224 14.37 -8.53 15.38
CA ASP A 224 15.79 -8.44 15.72
C ASP A 224 16.70 -9.25 14.79
N ALA A 225 16.15 -10.20 14.02
CA ALA A 225 16.91 -10.98 13.03
C ALA A 225 17.06 -10.27 11.68
N PHE A 226 16.41 -9.11 11.48
CA PHE A 226 16.59 -8.25 10.31
C PHE A 226 17.56 -7.10 10.60
N ASP A 227 18.05 -6.47 9.55
CA ASP A 227 18.94 -5.32 9.68
C ASP A 227 18.15 -4.15 10.30
N LEU A 228 18.70 -3.45 11.29
CA LEU A 228 18.02 -2.36 12.04
C LEU A 228 17.40 -1.26 11.15
N GLN A 229 17.96 -1.09 9.96
CA GLN A 229 17.55 -0.11 8.97
C GLN A 229 16.28 -0.49 8.22
N ASP A 230 15.90 -1.76 8.24
CA ASP A 230 14.72 -2.32 7.59
C ASP A 230 13.58 -2.54 8.60
N VAL A 231 13.80 -2.25 9.89
CA VAL A 231 12.81 -2.45 10.97
C VAL A 231 12.26 -1.12 11.45
N GLN A 232 10.93 -0.99 11.43
CA GLN A 232 10.21 0.08 12.10
C GLN A 232 9.41 -0.47 13.28
N ARG A 233 9.55 0.17 14.42
CA ARG A 233 8.67 -0.03 15.55
C ARG A 233 7.38 0.76 15.33
N VAL A 234 6.26 0.11 15.57
CA VAL A 234 4.94 0.71 15.51
C VAL A 234 4.42 0.93 16.93
N GLU A 235 3.95 2.14 17.21
CA GLU A 235 3.28 2.50 18.46
C GLU A 235 1.89 3.03 18.11
N THR A 236 0.84 2.40 18.64
CA THR A 236 -0.55 2.83 18.43
C THR A 236 -1.08 3.51 19.69
N SER A 237 -1.72 4.68 19.51
CA SER A 237 -2.33 5.46 20.59
C SER A 237 -3.72 5.95 20.17
N SER A 238 -4.41 6.68 21.06
CA SER A 238 -5.68 7.35 20.72
C SER A 238 -5.54 8.36 19.58
N ASP A 239 -4.35 8.89 19.39
CA ASP A 239 -4.05 9.95 18.41
C ASP A 239 -3.63 9.38 17.04
N GLY A 240 -3.46 8.05 16.96
CA GLY A 240 -3.06 7.33 15.76
C GLY A 240 -1.84 6.43 15.97
N ALA A 241 -1.40 5.80 14.89
CA ALA A 241 -0.21 4.96 14.79
C ALA A 241 0.99 5.81 14.39
N SER A 242 2.12 5.60 15.06
CA SER A 242 3.40 6.19 14.71
C SER A 242 4.42 5.10 14.38
N PHE A 243 5.25 5.37 13.38
CA PHE A 243 6.23 4.43 12.86
C PHE A 243 7.63 5.02 13.03
N ARG A 244 8.52 4.30 13.68
CA ARG A 244 9.87 4.80 14.01
C ARG A 244 10.94 3.76 13.67
N PRO A 245 12.01 4.14 12.97
CA PRO A 245 13.14 3.23 12.75
C PRO A 245 13.72 2.74 14.08
N LEU A 246 14.02 1.45 14.18
CA LEU A 246 14.59 0.86 15.42
C LEU A 246 15.98 1.44 15.73
N GLY A 247 16.74 1.82 14.70
CA GLY A 247 18.07 2.44 14.81
C GLY A 247 18.08 3.88 15.31
N ALA A 248 16.93 4.55 15.48
CA ALA A 248 16.85 5.92 16.00
C ALA A 248 17.02 5.96 17.53
N ARG A 249 18.19 5.54 18.03
CA ARG A 249 18.55 5.72 19.43
C ARG A 249 18.76 7.22 19.66
N LYS A 250 17.91 7.83 20.51
CA LYS A 250 18.13 9.19 21.02
C LYS A 250 19.55 9.28 21.59
N GLU A 251 20.42 10.03 20.93
CA GLU A 251 21.47 10.78 21.63
C GLU A 251 20.77 11.77 22.56
N ARG A 252 20.36 11.30 23.74
CA ARG A 252 20.21 12.17 24.91
C ARG A 252 21.53 12.12 25.64
N SER A 253 22.51 12.82 25.11
CA SER A 253 23.66 13.27 25.86
C SER A 253 23.14 14.25 26.92
N SER A 254 23.24 13.84 28.18
CA SER A 254 23.00 14.68 29.35
C SER A 254 24.09 15.74 29.49
#